data_AF-A0A530LR13-F1
#
_entry.id   AF-A0A530LR13-F1
#
_cell.length_a   1.000
_cell.length_b   1.000
_cell.length_c   1.000
_cell.angle_alpha   90.00
_cell.angle_beta   90.00
_cell.angle_gamma   90.00
#
_symmetry.space_group_name_H-M   'P 1'
#
loop_
_entity.id
_entity.type
_entity.pdbx_description
1 polymer ?
#
loop_
_entity_poly.entity_id
_entity_poly.type
_entity_poly.pdbx_seq_one_letter_code
_entity_poly.pdbx_strand_id
1 'polypeptide(L)' 'MMSYAIVGFGKIGQALAHAFARKNIDVTVASRR' A
#
# COMPACT_ATOMS: atom_id res chain seq x y z
N MET A 1 8.14 10.56 -11.38
CA MET A 1 8.23 9.97 -10.03
C MET A 1 6.86 9.39 -9.71
N MET A 2 6.75 8.08 -9.54
CA MET A 2 5.46 7.38 -9.48
C MET A 2 5.15 7.06 -8.00
N SER A 3 4.10 7.67 -7.45
CA SER A 3 3.70 7.47 -6.05
C SER A 3 2.38 6.72 -6.00
N TYR A 4 2.36 5.58 -5.34
CA TYR A 4 1.17 4.75 -5.17
C TYR A 4 0.62 4.89 -3.75
N ALA A 5 -0.70 4.86 -3.63
CA ALA A 5 -1.37 4.89 -2.32
C ALA A 5 -2.37 3.74 -2.17
N ILE A 6 -2.35 3.11 -1.00
CA ILE A 6 -3.36 2.13 -0.56
C ILE A 6 -4.34 2.86 0.33
N VAL A 7 -5.61 2.91 -0.06
CA VAL A 7 -6.67 3.56 0.74
C VAL A 7 -7.46 2.49 1.50
N GLY A 8 -7.32 2.49 2.82
CA GLY A 8 -7.87 1.47 3.72
C GLY A 8 -6.89 0.33 3.99
N PHE A 9 -6.61 0.04 5.27
CA PHE A 9 -5.60 -0.93 5.69
C PHE A 9 -6.19 -2.18 6.37
N GLY A 10 -7.18 -2.78 5.72
CA GLY A 10 -7.69 -4.11 6.09
C GLY A 10 -6.83 -5.25 5.53
N LYS A 11 -7.36 -6.48 5.55
CA LYS A 11 -6.69 -7.68 5.02
C LYS A 11 -6.15 -7.50 3.59
N ILE A 12 -6.93 -6.82 2.74
CA ILE A 12 -6.53 -6.54 1.34
C ILE A 12 -5.41 -5.50 1.28
N GLY A 13 -5.49 -4.42 2.06
CA GLY A 13 -4.47 -3.38 2.10
C GLY A 13 -3.13 -3.91 2.58
N GLN A 14 -3.12 -4.80 3.56
CA GLN A 14 -1.90 -5.51 4.00
C GLN A 14 -1.33 -6.41 2.89
N ALA A 15 -2.16 -7.22 2.23
CA ALA A 15 -1.71 -8.09 1.15
C ALA A 15 -1.08 -7.29 -0.01
N LEU A 16 -1.69 -6.15 -0.36
CA LEU A 16 -1.16 -5.21 -1.35
C LEU A 16 0.16 -4.59 -0.88
N ALA A 17 0.25 -4.05 0.33
CA ALA A 17 1.49 -3.46 0.85
C ALA A 17 2.66 -4.45 0.79
N HIS A 18 2.42 -5.71 1.16
CA HIS A 18 3.42 -6.77 1.04
C HIS A 18 3.80 -7.06 -0.42
N ALA A 19 2.85 -7.06 -1.34
CA ALA A 19 3.15 -7.27 -2.76
C ALA A 19 4.00 -6.14 -3.35
N PHE A 20 3.74 -4.89 -2.95
CA PHE A 20 4.51 -3.71 -3.35
C PHE A 20 5.94 -3.76 -2.79
N ALA A 21 6.09 -4.14 -1.51
CA ALA A 21 7.41 -4.34 -0.89
C ALA A 21 8.24 -5.41 -1.61
N ARG A 22 7.63 -6.54 -2.03
CA ARG A 22 8.32 -7.58 -2.82
C ARG A 22 8.82 -7.09 -4.18
N LYS A 23 8.25 -6.00 -4.71
CA LYS A 23 8.62 -5.40 -5.98
C LYS A 23 9.50 -4.15 -5.82
N ASN A 24 9.93 -3.80 -4.60
CA ASN A 24 10.63 -2.55 -4.29
C ASN A 24 9.88 -1.30 -4.79
N ILE A 25 8.54 -1.34 -4.72
CA ILE A 25 7.70 -0.19 -5.08
C ILE A 25 7.34 0.56 -3.81
N ASP A 26 7.66 1.86 -3.79
CA ASP A 26 7.27 2.74 -2.70
C ASP A 26 5.76 3.00 -2.71
N VAL A 27 5.12 2.78 -1.55
CA VAL A 27 3.67 2.87 -1.40
C VAL A 27 3.30 3.50 -0.07
N THR A 28 2.40 4.47 -0.11
CA THR A 28 1.85 5.14 1.08
C THR A 28 0.51 4.52 1.45
N VAL A 29 0.32 4.13 2.71
CA VAL A 29 -0.97 3.64 3.20
C VAL A 29 -1.74 4.79 3.84
N ALA A 30 -2.91 5.12 3.31
CA ALA A 30 -3.82 6.11 3.86
C ALA A 30 -5.06 5.41 4.46
N SER A 31 -5.39 5.71 5.71
CA SER A 31 -6.66 5.32 6.32
C SER A 31 -7.45 6.56 6.71
N ARG A 32 -8.77 6.50 6.55
CA ARG A 32 -9.69 7.49 7.13
C ARG A 32 -9.99 7.06 8.58
N ARG A 33 -10.17 8.02 9.48
CA ARG A 33 -10.48 7.79 10.90
C ARG A 33 -11.96 7.49 11.08
#